data_AF-A0A9W3SJJ0-F1
#
_entry.id   AF-A0A9W3SJJ0-F1
#
_cell.length_a   1.000
_cell.length_b   1.000
_cell.length_c   1.000
_cell.angle_alpha   90.00
_cell.angle_beta   90.00
_cell.angle_gamma   90.00
#
_symmetry.space_group_name_H-M   'P 1'
#
loop_
_entity.id
_entity.type
_entity.pdbx_description
1 polymer ?
#
loop_
_entity_poly.entity_id
_entity_poly.type
_entity_poly.pdbx_seq_one_letter_code
_entity_poly.pdbx_strand_id
1 'polypeptide(L)'
;MQFDVNTVNKILNIDDAYKAPDTLLALMLNKTQRENIFKKFLNISTDLSFDWFHEYFEDEQAERKSKKQDFTPDSIATLLNKLTGNTTGYYYEPTAGTGGILITRWWQDCLNDPVGTKNNTNIPGISFFTYDPRKYWYQVEELSDRAVPFLIFNMAIRGMNGVAIQCDSLSREAKEAYFIRNDTDNALAFSEVIEVPKTKDFEKELNINWKEV
;
A
#
# COMPACT_ATOMS: atom_id res chain seq x y z
N MET A 1 -4.65 6.04 -20.30
CA MET A 1 -4.51 5.30 -19.03
C MET A 1 -5.63 4.33 -18.83
N GLN A 2 -5.40 3.32 -17.98
CA GLN A 2 -6.45 2.42 -17.52
C GLN A 2 -7.28 3.05 -16.37
N PHE A 3 -6.69 3.93 -15.55
CA PHE A 3 -7.32 4.54 -14.37
C PHE A 3 -7.18 6.08 -14.35
N ASP A 4 -7.71 6.76 -15.35
CA ASP A 4 -7.79 8.23 -15.34
C ASP A 4 -8.85 8.77 -14.35
N VAL A 5 -8.90 10.09 -14.17
CA VAL A 5 -9.83 10.77 -13.23
C VAL A 5 -11.28 10.35 -13.44
N ASN A 6 -11.74 10.35 -14.69
CA ASN A 6 -13.11 9.98 -15.03
C ASN A 6 -13.41 8.51 -14.67
N THR A 7 -12.47 7.63 -14.95
CA THR A 7 -12.60 6.19 -14.69
C THR A 7 -12.64 5.91 -13.19
N VAL A 8 -11.69 6.45 -12.43
CA VAL A 8 -11.63 6.27 -10.97
C VAL A 8 -12.87 6.86 -10.31
N ASN A 9 -13.27 8.09 -10.66
CA ASN A 9 -14.45 8.74 -10.07
C ASN A 9 -15.73 7.92 -10.34
N LYS A 10 -15.88 7.38 -11.55
CA LYS A 10 -17.00 6.51 -11.90
C LYS A 10 -17.02 5.20 -11.09
N ILE A 11 -15.86 4.57 -10.88
CA ILE A 11 -15.77 3.33 -10.11
C ILE A 11 -16.12 3.57 -8.64
N LEU A 12 -15.59 4.65 -8.07
CA LEU A 12 -15.83 5.09 -6.69
C LEU A 12 -17.23 5.69 -6.49
N ASN A 13 -17.95 5.99 -7.58
CA ASN A 13 -19.26 6.64 -7.57
C ASN A 13 -19.23 8.02 -6.89
N ILE A 14 -18.26 8.84 -7.28
CA ILE A 14 -18.07 10.22 -6.83
C ILE A 14 -18.15 11.18 -8.02
N ASP A 15 -18.63 12.38 -7.75
CA ASP A 15 -18.76 13.50 -8.69
C ASP A 15 -17.56 14.46 -8.65
N ASP A 16 -16.75 14.37 -7.59
CA ASP A 16 -15.59 15.23 -7.34
C ASP A 16 -14.43 14.38 -6.80
N ALA A 17 -13.24 14.54 -7.39
CA ALA A 17 -12.03 13.82 -7.00
C ALA A 17 -11.63 14.10 -5.55
N TYR A 18 -11.92 15.28 -4.99
CA TYR A 18 -11.65 15.59 -3.58
C TYR A 18 -12.36 14.65 -2.59
N LYS A 19 -13.41 13.95 -3.01
CA LYS A 19 -14.13 12.96 -2.19
C LYS A 19 -13.46 11.58 -2.20
N ALA A 20 -12.48 11.35 -3.08
CA ALA A 20 -11.86 10.04 -3.25
C ALA A 20 -11.16 9.51 -2.00
N PRO A 21 -10.36 10.29 -1.25
CA PRO A 21 -9.69 9.80 -0.05
C PRO A 21 -10.69 9.26 1.00
N ASP A 22 -11.68 10.07 1.38
CA ASP A 22 -12.68 9.68 2.39
C ASP A 22 -13.52 8.48 1.93
N THR A 23 -13.92 8.48 0.65
CA THR A 23 -14.69 7.38 0.05
C THR A 23 -13.88 6.09 0.06
N LEU A 24 -12.60 6.13 -0.35
CA LEU A 24 -11.73 4.96 -0.35
C LEU A 24 -11.52 4.43 1.07
N LEU A 25 -11.26 5.30 2.05
CA LEU A 25 -11.06 4.86 3.42
C LEU A 25 -12.30 4.12 3.96
N ALA A 26 -13.49 4.69 3.77
CA ALA A 26 -14.74 4.06 4.18
C ALA A 26 -14.95 2.68 3.51
N LEU A 27 -14.65 2.58 2.21
CA LEU A 27 -14.71 1.31 1.49
C LEU A 27 -13.68 0.31 2.03
N MET A 28 -12.46 0.76 2.36
CA MET A 28 -11.40 -0.11 2.88
C MET A 28 -11.72 -0.66 4.26
N LEU A 29 -12.46 0.06 5.10
CA LEU A 29 -12.81 -0.41 6.45
C LEU A 29 -14.01 -1.38 6.46
N ASN A 30 -14.74 -1.53 5.34
CA ASN A 30 -15.86 -2.46 5.21
C ASN A 30 -15.50 -3.65 4.31
N LYS A 31 -15.42 -4.86 4.86
CA LYS A 31 -15.00 -6.07 4.12
C LYS A 31 -15.75 -6.26 2.79
N THR A 32 -17.07 -6.28 2.81
CA THR A 32 -17.88 -6.55 1.62
C THR A 32 -17.69 -5.47 0.57
N GLN A 33 -17.65 -4.20 0.99
CA GLN A 33 -17.44 -3.08 0.07
C GLN A 33 -16.01 -3.05 -0.49
N ARG A 34 -15.00 -3.31 0.35
CA ARG A 34 -13.58 -3.43 -0.02
C ARG A 34 -13.38 -4.46 -1.13
N GLU A 35 -13.86 -5.68 -0.94
CA GLU A 35 -13.71 -6.72 -1.96
C GLU A 35 -14.49 -6.42 -3.24
N ASN A 36 -15.66 -5.78 -3.13
CA ASN A 36 -16.44 -5.38 -4.29
C ASN A 36 -15.76 -4.26 -5.09
N ILE A 37 -15.13 -3.28 -4.41
CA ILE A 37 -14.41 -2.23 -5.11
C ILE A 37 -13.16 -2.80 -5.79
N PHE A 38 -12.41 -3.69 -5.14
CA PHE A 38 -11.27 -4.37 -5.76
C PHE A 38 -11.65 -5.10 -7.04
N LYS A 39 -12.74 -5.87 -7.02
CA LYS A 39 -13.26 -6.56 -8.21
C LYS A 39 -13.60 -5.60 -9.35
N LYS A 40 -14.15 -4.41 -9.05
CA LYS A 40 -14.42 -3.39 -10.09
C LYS A 40 -13.14 -2.87 -10.74
N PHE A 41 -12.09 -2.62 -9.97
CA PHE A 41 -10.80 -2.23 -10.53
C PHE A 41 -10.13 -3.38 -11.30
N LEU A 42 -10.19 -4.61 -10.77
CA LEU A 42 -9.63 -5.80 -11.41
C LEU A 42 -10.31 -6.17 -12.74
N ASN A 43 -11.57 -5.78 -12.94
CA ASN A 43 -12.25 -5.92 -14.23
C ASN A 43 -11.66 -5.02 -15.33
N ILE A 44 -10.91 -3.97 -14.97
CA ILE A 44 -10.26 -3.05 -15.92
C ILE A 44 -8.82 -3.46 -16.15
N SER A 45 -8.09 -3.80 -15.08
CA SER A 45 -6.70 -4.26 -15.17
C SER A 45 -6.41 -5.29 -14.08
N THR A 46 -5.69 -6.34 -14.46
CA THR A 46 -5.17 -7.34 -13.52
C THR A 46 -3.66 -7.18 -13.28
N ASP A 47 -3.03 -6.18 -13.89
CA ASP A 47 -1.62 -5.90 -13.69
C ASP A 47 -1.42 -5.09 -12.40
N LEU A 48 -1.09 -5.78 -11.32
CA LEU A 48 -0.88 -5.20 -10.00
C LEU A 48 0.57 -4.71 -9.77
N SER A 49 1.45 -4.79 -10.79
CA SER A 49 2.89 -4.54 -10.63
C SER A 49 3.27 -3.06 -10.44
N PHE A 50 2.33 -2.13 -10.63
CA PHE A 50 2.52 -0.69 -10.52
C PHE A 50 1.35 -0.02 -9.79
N ASP A 51 1.52 1.24 -9.38
CA ASP A 51 0.48 2.01 -8.72
C ASP A 51 -0.57 2.52 -9.72
N TRP A 52 -1.80 2.00 -9.62
CA TRP A 52 -2.92 2.43 -10.46
C TRP A 52 -3.37 3.86 -10.21
N PHE A 53 -3.08 4.42 -9.05
CA PHE A 53 -3.53 5.77 -8.67
C PHE A 53 -2.46 6.84 -8.85
N HIS A 54 -1.26 6.49 -9.32
CA HIS A 54 -0.15 7.44 -9.43
C HIS A 54 -0.61 8.74 -10.11
N GLU A 55 -1.10 8.65 -11.34
CA GLU A 55 -1.47 9.83 -12.12
C GLU A 55 -2.73 10.50 -11.59
N TYR A 56 -3.75 9.72 -11.19
CA TYR A 56 -4.96 10.23 -10.55
C TYR A 56 -4.61 11.11 -9.34
N PHE A 57 -3.70 10.62 -8.49
CA PHE A 57 -3.27 11.32 -7.30
C PHE A 57 -2.42 12.54 -7.65
N GLU A 58 -1.51 12.41 -8.61
CA GLU A 58 -0.64 13.51 -9.06
C GLU A 58 -1.45 14.69 -9.61
N ASP A 59 -2.53 14.42 -10.34
CA ASP A 59 -3.36 15.44 -10.99
C ASP A 59 -4.34 16.11 -10.00
N GLU A 60 -5.01 15.32 -9.17
CA GLU A 60 -6.16 15.80 -8.39
C GLU A 60 -5.89 15.99 -6.89
N GLN A 61 -4.97 15.21 -6.32
CA GLN A 61 -4.79 15.13 -4.85
C GLN A 61 -3.47 15.73 -4.36
N ALA A 62 -2.44 15.70 -5.21
CA ALA A 62 -1.09 16.10 -4.86
C ALA A 62 -1.02 17.59 -4.54
N GLU A 63 -0.40 17.90 -3.41
CA GLU A 63 -0.20 19.27 -2.95
C GLU A 63 1.02 19.92 -3.62
N ARG A 64 1.10 19.90 -4.96
CA ARG A 64 2.28 20.34 -5.73
C ARG A 64 2.67 21.80 -5.45
N LYS A 65 1.70 22.68 -5.20
CA LYS A 65 1.96 24.11 -4.93
C LYS A 65 2.49 24.38 -3.53
N SER A 66 1.89 23.75 -2.51
CA SER A 66 2.21 24.00 -1.09
C SER A 66 3.36 23.13 -0.59
N LYS A 67 3.37 21.84 -0.95
CA LYS A 67 4.33 20.85 -0.46
C LYS A 67 5.34 20.38 -1.50
N LYS A 68 5.18 20.78 -2.77
CA LYS A 68 6.07 20.39 -3.88
C LYS A 68 6.32 18.88 -3.95
N GLN A 69 5.29 18.10 -3.64
CA GLN A 69 5.33 16.66 -3.77
C GLN A 69 5.50 16.31 -5.26
N ASP A 70 6.43 15.40 -5.52
CA ASP A 70 6.68 14.84 -6.84
C ASP A 70 6.69 13.31 -6.70
N PHE A 71 6.31 12.62 -7.77
CA PHE A 71 6.24 11.18 -7.74
C PHE A 71 7.61 10.54 -7.97
N THR A 72 7.85 9.37 -7.37
CA THR A 72 9.08 8.61 -7.61
C THR A 72 8.93 7.78 -8.88
N PRO A 73 9.68 8.05 -9.97
CA PRO A 73 9.55 7.26 -11.20
C PRO A 73 9.87 5.78 -10.99
N ASP A 74 9.20 4.89 -11.73
CA ASP A 74 9.35 3.44 -11.61
C ASP A 74 10.81 2.97 -11.73
N SER A 75 11.62 3.64 -12.56
CA SER A 75 13.04 3.33 -12.71
C SER A 75 13.83 3.56 -11.41
N ILE A 76 13.47 4.59 -10.65
CA ILE A 76 14.09 4.93 -9.37
C ILE A 76 13.62 3.96 -8.28
N ALA A 77 12.33 3.64 -8.23
CA ALA A 77 11.78 2.63 -7.33
C ALA A 77 12.43 1.26 -7.56
N THR A 78 12.61 0.87 -8.83
CA THR A 78 13.29 -0.38 -9.21
C THR A 78 14.75 -0.38 -8.78
N LEU A 79 15.47 0.73 -9.02
CA LEU A 79 16.87 0.86 -8.62
C LEU A 79 17.03 0.75 -7.11
N LEU A 80 16.22 1.49 -6.34
CA LEU A 80 16.25 1.49 -4.88
C LEU A 80 16.04 0.09 -4.31
N ASN A 81 15.02 -0.63 -4.80
CA ASN A 81 14.74 -1.99 -4.35
C ASN A 81 15.82 -3.00 -4.72
N LYS A 82 16.47 -2.84 -5.89
CA LYS A 82 17.63 -3.67 -6.24
C LYS A 82 18.83 -3.43 -5.31
N LEU A 83 19.05 -2.18 -4.88
CA LEU A 83 20.11 -1.84 -3.93
C LEU A 83 19.83 -2.40 -2.52
N THR A 84 18.56 -2.55 -2.14
CA THR A 84 18.12 -3.08 -0.83
C THR A 84 17.58 -4.52 -0.90
N GLY A 85 17.88 -5.25 -1.97
CA GLY A 85 17.23 -6.53 -2.32
C GLY A 85 17.56 -7.71 -1.39
N ASN A 86 18.57 -7.59 -0.53
CA ASN A 86 18.82 -8.58 0.52
C ASN A 86 17.81 -8.37 1.65
N THR A 87 16.79 -9.22 1.72
CA THR A 87 15.73 -9.12 2.73
C THR A 87 15.46 -10.43 3.45
N THR A 88 14.98 -10.31 4.68
CA THR A 88 14.39 -11.38 5.48
C THR A 88 12.87 -11.40 5.41
N GLY A 89 12.26 -10.63 4.49
CA GLY A 89 10.82 -10.44 4.35
C GLY A 89 10.30 -9.14 4.97
N TYR A 90 11.15 -8.41 5.72
CA TYR A 90 10.78 -7.13 6.31
C TYR A 90 11.11 -5.95 5.38
N TYR A 91 10.17 -5.00 5.34
CA TYR A 91 10.27 -3.75 4.60
C TYR A 91 9.81 -2.58 5.47
N TYR A 92 10.51 -1.45 5.39
CA TYR A 92 10.15 -0.20 6.05
C TYR A 92 10.29 0.99 5.10
N GLU A 93 9.26 1.84 5.05
CA GLU A 93 9.27 3.09 4.29
C GLU A 93 8.59 4.22 5.09
N PRO A 94 9.31 5.29 5.48
CA PRO A 94 8.76 6.37 6.31
C PRO A 94 7.89 7.39 5.56
N THR A 95 7.88 7.38 4.22
CA THR A 95 7.15 8.37 3.41
C THR A 95 6.57 7.72 2.16
N ALA A 96 5.64 6.79 2.36
CA ALA A 96 5.21 5.89 1.30
C ALA A 96 4.33 6.55 0.23
N GLY A 97 3.71 7.71 0.51
CA GLY A 97 2.73 8.30 -0.39
C GLY A 97 1.60 7.32 -0.67
N THR A 98 1.34 7.05 -1.95
CA THR A 98 0.39 6.01 -2.41
C THR A 98 1.00 4.60 -2.47
N GLY A 99 2.30 4.46 -2.23
CA GLY A 99 3.02 3.19 -2.12
C GLY A 99 3.76 2.73 -3.38
N GLY A 100 4.15 3.63 -4.30
CA GLY A 100 4.83 3.24 -5.55
C GLY A 100 6.11 2.42 -5.35
N ILE A 101 6.96 2.82 -4.40
CA ILE A 101 8.19 2.08 -4.05
C ILE A 101 7.84 0.75 -3.37
N LEU A 102 6.90 0.76 -2.43
CA LEU A 102 6.36 -0.44 -1.78
C LEU A 102 5.82 -1.46 -2.79
N ILE A 103 5.00 -1.04 -3.77
CA ILE A 103 4.43 -1.92 -4.79
C ILE A 103 5.54 -2.55 -5.62
N THR A 104 6.53 -1.76 -6.02
CA THR A 104 7.71 -2.26 -6.74
C THR A 104 8.44 -3.31 -5.92
N ARG A 105 8.56 -3.11 -4.60
CA ARG A 105 9.18 -4.08 -3.70
C ARG A 105 8.37 -5.37 -3.62
N TRP A 106 7.08 -5.27 -3.29
CA TRP A 106 6.18 -6.40 -3.21
C TRP A 106 6.21 -7.23 -4.50
N TRP A 107 6.20 -6.57 -5.67
CA TRP A 107 6.27 -7.28 -6.94
C TRP A 107 7.58 -8.04 -7.12
N GLN A 108 8.72 -7.46 -6.72
CA GLN A 108 10.01 -8.17 -6.71
C GLN A 108 10.01 -9.33 -5.72
N ASP A 109 9.37 -9.18 -4.56
CA ASP A 109 9.23 -10.25 -3.57
C ASP A 109 8.35 -11.40 -4.12
N CYS A 110 7.26 -11.10 -4.85
CA CYS A 110 6.47 -12.12 -5.54
C CYS A 110 7.25 -12.83 -6.68
N LEU A 111 8.09 -12.10 -7.42
CA LEU A 111 8.83 -12.64 -8.56
C LEU A 111 10.06 -13.45 -8.17
N ASN A 112 10.66 -13.18 -7.01
CA ASN A 112 11.91 -13.82 -6.59
C ASN A 112 11.72 -14.74 -5.37
N ASP A 113 10.74 -14.46 -4.51
CA ASP A 113 10.51 -15.10 -3.21
C ASP A 113 11.83 -15.34 -2.44
N PRO A 114 12.58 -14.28 -2.11
CA PRO A 114 13.90 -14.41 -1.46
C PRO A 114 13.83 -15.18 -0.13
N VAL A 115 12.71 -15.08 0.60
CA VAL A 115 12.53 -15.73 1.90
C VAL A 115 12.23 -17.22 1.75
N GLY A 116 11.27 -17.60 0.89
CA GLY A 116 10.91 -19.00 0.69
C GLY A 116 11.99 -19.79 -0.04
N THR A 117 12.74 -19.15 -0.94
CA THR A 117 13.79 -19.78 -1.75
C THR A 117 15.20 -19.65 -1.16
N LYS A 118 15.36 -18.97 -0.01
CA LYS A 118 16.65 -18.66 0.63
C LYS A 118 17.63 -17.95 -0.31
N ASN A 119 17.15 -17.03 -1.14
CA ASN A 119 17.92 -16.34 -2.19
C ASN A 119 18.59 -17.29 -3.20
N ASN A 120 18.20 -18.56 -3.28
CA ASN A 120 18.97 -19.60 -3.96
C ASN A 120 18.33 -20.06 -5.28
N THR A 121 17.16 -19.55 -5.65
CA THR A 121 16.50 -19.88 -6.92
C THR A 121 15.74 -18.69 -7.51
N ASN A 122 16.43 -17.86 -8.29
CA ASN A 122 15.76 -16.99 -9.28
C ASN A 122 15.42 -17.85 -10.50
N ILE A 123 14.35 -18.65 -10.43
CA ILE A 123 13.75 -19.25 -11.64
C ILE A 123 12.53 -18.40 -12.00
N PRO A 124 12.65 -17.50 -13.02
CA PRO A 124 11.59 -16.59 -13.38
C PRO A 124 10.28 -17.34 -13.64
N GLY A 125 9.20 -16.93 -12.97
CA GLY A 125 7.85 -17.50 -13.13
C GLY A 125 7.48 -18.64 -12.18
N ILE A 126 8.43 -19.27 -11.49
CA ILE A 126 8.12 -20.30 -10.46
C ILE A 126 7.91 -19.68 -9.08
N SER A 127 8.65 -18.61 -8.74
CA SER A 127 8.61 -17.99 -7.41
C SER A 127 7.25 -17.41 -7.02
N PHE A 128 6.39 -17.10 -8.00
CA PHE A 128 5.01 -16.67 -7.73
C PHE A 128 4.21 -17.77 -7.00
N PHE A 129 4.49 -19.05 -7.25
CA PHE A 129 3.83 -20.17 -6.57
C PHE A 129 4.43 -20.47 -5.19
N THR A 130 5.58 -19.88 -4.85
CA THR A 130 6.24 -20.09 -3.56
C THR A 130 6.09 -18.90 -2.62
N TYR A 131 5.75 -17.73 -3.17
CA TYR A 131 5.43 -16.53 -2.41
C TYR A 131 4.29 -16.81 -1.43
N ASP A 132 4.60 -16.69 -0.14
CA ASP A 132 3.67 -16.81 0.97
C ASP A 132 3.57 -15.44 1.66
N PRO A 133 2.45 -14.72 1.54
CA PRO A 133 2.27 -13.40 2.14
C PRO A 133 2.61 -13.36 3.64
N ARG A 134 2.47 -14.46 4.37
CA ARG A 134 2.72 -14.55 5.82
C ARG A 134 4.20 -14.47 6.18
N LYS A 135 5.10 -14.64 5.21
CA LYS A 135 6.55 -14.52 5.40
C LYS A 135 7.07 -13.09 5.21
N TYR A 136 6.22 -12.18 4.73
CA TYR A 136 6.59 -10.80 4.42
C TYR A 136 5.85 -9.83 5.33
N TRP A 137 6.51 -8.74 5.70
CA TRP A 137 5.97 -7.68 6.53
C TRP A 137 6.36 -6.31 5.98
N TYR A 138 5.37 -5.54 5.56
CA TYR A 138 5.53 -4.20 4.98
C TYR A 138 5.04 -3.13 5.95
N GLN A 139 5.96 -2.47 6.65
CA GLN A 139 5.64 -1.35 7.53
C GLN A 139 5.86 -0.04 6.78
N VAL A 140 4.82 0.77 6.67
CA VAL A 140 4.88 2.04 5.94
C VAL A 140 4.28 3.17 6.76
N GLU A 141 4.82 4.36 6.56
CA GLU A 141 4.36 5.58 7.22
C GLU A 141 4.05 6.65 6.16
N GLU A 142 3.01 7.43 6.42
CA GLU A 142 2.61 8.53 5.56
C GLU A 142 1.91 9.62 6.38
N LEU A 143 2.22 10.89 6.11
CA LEU A 143 1.66 12.02 6.84
C LEU A 143 0.28 12.44 6.28
N SER A 144 0.10 12.33 4.97
CA SER A 144 -1.02 12.90 4.22
C SER A 144 -2.34 12.15 4.43
N ASP A 145 -3.34 12.87 4.94
CA ASP A 145 -4.75 12.41 4.97
C ASP A 145 -5.25 11.96 3.59
N ARG A 146 -4.72 12.55 2.51
CA ARG A 146 -5.15 12.22 1.15
C ARG A 146 -4.53 10.94 0.62
N ALA A 147 -3.26 10.66 0.95
CA ALA A 147 -2.52 9.54 0.38
C ALA A 147 -2.77 8.21 1.09
N VAL A 148 -2.95 8.25 2.42
CA VAL A 148 -3.15 7.06 3.26
C VAL A 148 -4.28 6.14 2.76
N PRO A 149 -5.46 6.63 2.33
CA PRO A 149 -6.51 5.74 1.80
C PRO A 149 -6.10 4.96 0.54
N PHE A 150 -5.31 5.58 -0.35
CA PHE A 150 -4.78 4.91 -1.55
C PHE A 150 -3.68 3.91 -1.19
N LEU A 151 -2.83 4.23 -0.22
CA LEU A 151 -1.82 3.32 0.30
C LEU A 151 -2.45 2.05 0.89
N ILE A 152 -3.48 2.20 1.73
CA ILE A 152 -4.23 1.08 2.30
C ILE A 152 -4.88 0.24 1.20
N PHE A 153 -5.53 0.88 0.23
CA PHE A 153 -6.08 0.17 -0.94
C PHE A 153 -4.98 -0.64 -1.63
N ASN A 154 -3.84 -0.01 -1.91
CA ASN A 154 -2.77 -0.60 -2.69
C ASN A 154 -2.15 -1.81 -1.99
N MET A 155 -1.99 -1.75 -0.67
CA MET A 155 -1.55 -2.89 0.14
C MET A 155 -2.59 -4.01 0.16
N ALA A 156 -3.86 -3.66 0.38
CA ALA A 156 -4.91 -4.66 0.60
C ALA A 156 -5.32 -5.41 -0.67
N ILE A 157 -5.38 -4.74 -1.82
CA ILE A 157 -5.69 -5.42 -3.09
C ILE A 157 -4.58 -6.39 -3.52
N ARG A 158 -3.33 -6.14 -3.08
CA ARG A 158 -2.14 -6.96 -3.36
C ARG A 158 -1.89 -8.07 -2.35
N GLY A 159 -2.81 -8.28 -1.40
CA GLY A 159 -2.69 -9.36 -0.43
C GLY A 159 -1.51 -9.23 0.52
N MET A 160 -1.00 -8.00 0.72
CA MET A 160 0.16 -7.73 1.57
C MET A 160 -0.14 -7.94 3.06
N ASN A 161 0.90 -8.23 3.85
CA ASN A 161 0.88 -8.20 5.30
C ASN A 161 1.69 -7.02 5.82
N GLY A 162 1.19 -6.27 6.79
CA GLY A 162 1.92 -5.15 7.35
C GLY A 162 1.07 -4.14 8.10
N VAL A 163 1.60 -2.93 8.23
CA VAL A 163 0.91 -1.81 8.88
C VAL A 163 1.17 -0.52 8.12
N ALA A 164 0.09 0.22 7.86
CA ALA A 164 0.16 1.59 7.35
C ALA A 164 -0.13 2.56 8.49
N ILE A 165 0.87 3.36 8.86
CA ILE A 165 0.79 4.30 9.98
C ILE A 165 0.64 5.71 9.42
N GLN A 166 -0.43 6.39 9.80
CA GLN A 166 -0.59 7.80 9.48
C GLN A 166 0.13 8.66 10.52
N CYS A 167 1.38 9.05 10.27
CA CYS A 167 2.16 9.80 11.24
C CYS A 167 3.14 10.80 10.61
N ASP A 168 3.60 11.72 11.44
CA ASP A 168 4.86 12.42 11.19
C ASP A 168 6.00 11.51 11.66
N SER A 169 6.75 10.96 10.69
CA SER A 169 7.84 10.01 10.98
C SER A 169 8.98 10.58 11.81
N LEU A 170 9.13 11.92 11.88
CA LEU A 170 10.18 12.59 12.64
C LEU A 170 9.74 12.80 14.10
N SER A 171 8.55 13.35 14.33
CA SER A 171 8.03 13.58 15.68
C SER A 171 7.43 12.33 16.32
N ARG A 172 7.16 11.30 15.50
CA ARG A 172 6.43 10.07 15.85
C ARG A 172 4.97 10.31 16.24
N GLU A 173 4.43 11.50 16.02
CA GLU A 173 3.02 11.79 16.27
C GLU A 173 2.12 11.13 15.21
N ALA A 174 1.29 10.20 15.64
CA ALA A 174 0.40 9.41 14.79
C ALA A 174 -1.06 9.81 14.96
N LYS A 175 -1.77 9.94 13.84
CA LYS A 175 -3.21 10.18 13.80
C LYS A 175 -3.97 8.85 13.88
N GLU A 176 -3.68 7.93 12.97
CA GLU A 176 -4.28 6.59 12.87
C GLU A 176 -3.23 5.55 12.45
N ALA A 177 -3.52 4.26 12.64
CA ALA A 177 -2.77 3.19 11.99
C ALA A 177 -3.72 2.07 11.55
N TYR A 178 -3.32 1.35 10.50
CA TYR A 178 -4.14 0.31 9.89
C TYR A 178 -3.33 -0.97 9.76
N PHE A 179 -3.76 -2.01 10.45
CA PHE A 179 -3.20 -3.34 10.35
C PHE A 179 -3.79 -4.04 9.13
N ILE A 180 -2.92 -4.52 8.26
CA ILE A 180 -3.28 -5.11 6.97
C ILE A 180 -2.83 -6.57 6.98
N ARG A 181 -3.80 -7.47 6.82
CA ARG A 181 -3.60 -8.89 7.14
C ARG A 181 -4.16 -9.85 6.08
N ASN A 182 -3.32 -10.77 5.64
CA ASN A 182 -3.64 -11.95 4.87
C ASN A 182 -3.08 -13.18 5.62
N ASP A 183 -3.98 -13.93 6.26
CA ASP A 183 -3.65 -15.13 7.07
C ASP A 183 -3.46 -16.40 6.22
N THR A 184 -3.51 -16.28 4.89
CA THR A 184 -3.38 -17.40 3.96
C THR A 184 -2.06 -17.35 3.21
N ASP A 185 -1.61 -18.48 2.67
CA ASP A 185 -0.50 -18.55 1.71
C ASP A 185 -0.92 -18.13 0.29
N ASN A 186 -2.17 -17.71 0.08
CA ASN A 186 -2.66 -17.37 -1.23
C ASN A 186 -2.20 -15.97 -1.64
N ALA A 187 -1.24 -15.91 -2.57
CA ALA A 187 -0.73 -14.68 -3.19
C ALA A 187 -1.81 -13.84 -3.92
N LEU A 188 -2.95 -14.43 -4.26
CA LEU A 188 -4.07 -13.77 -4.94
C LEU A 188 -5.20 -13.36 -3.98
N ALA A 189 -5.12 -13.70 -2.69
CA ALA A 189 -6.12 -13.29 -1.72
C ALA A 189 -5.95 -11.80 -1.36
N PHE A 190 -7.08 -11.11 -1.16
CA PHE A 190 -7.08 -9.75 -0.64
C PHE A 190 -6.78 -9.74 0.85
N SER A 191 -6.14 -8.68 1.33
CA SER A 191 -5.94 -8.48 2.76
C SER A 191 -7.16 -7.86 3.43
N GLU A 192 -7.34 -8.23 4.69
CA GLU A 192 -8.15 -7.50 5.63
C GLU A 192 -7.49 -6.18 6.02
N VAL A 193 -8.29 -5.18 6.33
CA VAL A 193 -7.85 -3.88 6.84
C VAL A 193 -8.56 -3.67 8.17
N ILE A 194 -7.78 -3.45 9.22
CA ILE A 194 -8.25 -3.28 10.60
C ILE A 194 -7.66 -1.98 11.13
N GLU A 195 -8.52 -1.06 11.56
CA GLU A 195 -8.07 0.14 12.27
C GLU A 195 -7.49 -0.26 13.63
N VAL A 196 -6.28 0.21 13.92
CA VAL A 196 -5.54 -0.14 15.13
C VAL A 196 -6.11 0.66 16.31
N PRO A 197 -6.51 0.00 17.41
CA PRO A 197 -6.94 0.71 18.62
C PRO A 197 -5.84 1.60 19.18
N LYS A 198 -6.20 2.84 19.58
CA LYS A 198 -5.27 3.80 20.17
C LYS A 198 -4.99 3.49 21.64
N THR A 199 -4.27 2.40 21.89
CA THR A 199 -3.85 1.97 23.24
C THR A 199 -2.35 2.17 23.42
N LYS A 200 -1.89 2.20 24.68
CA LYS A 200 -0.47 2.30 25.03
C LYS A 200 0.35 1.10 24.55
N ASP A 201 -0.27 -0.07 24.43
CA ASP A 201 0.42 -1.27 23.93
C ASP A 201 0.75 -1.10 22.44
N PHE A 202 -0.21 -0.64 21.62
CA PHE A 202 0.04 -0.35 20.21
C PHE A 202 0.93 0.88 19.99
N GLU A 203 0.85 1.88 20.86
CA GLU A 203 1.78 3.02 20.87
C GLU A 203 3.24 2.55 20.99
N LYS A 204 3.50 1.64 21.95
CA LYS A 204 4.81 1.05 22.16
C LYS A 204 5.24 0.14 21.00
N GLU A 205 4.34 -0.72 20.52
CA GLU A 205 4.65 -1.70 19.46
C GLU A 205 4.98 -1.00 18.13
N LEU A 206 4.23 0.03 17.76
CA LEU A 206 4.43 0.79 16.52
C LEU A 206 5.48 1.91 16.67
N ASN A 207 6.01 2.12 17.87
CA ASN A 207 6.94 3.20 18.21
C ASN A 207 6.42 4.57 17.74
N ILE A 208 5.20 4.92 18.16
CA ILE A 208 4.52 6.18 17.84
C ILE A 208 4.00 6.85 19.11
N ASN A 209 3.47 8.06 19.00
CA ASN A 209 2.69 8.74 20.03
C ASN A 209 1.34 9.10 19.42
N TRP A 210 0.22 8.63 19.97
CA TRP A 210 -1.10 9.00 19.44
C TRP A 210 -1.37 10.49 19.67
N LYS A 211 -1.83 11.19 18.62
CA LYS A 211 -2.31 12.57 18.76
C LYS A 211 -3.55 12.57 19.68
N GLU A 212 -3.51 13.40 20.70
CA GLU A 212 -4.67 13.69 21.53
C GLU A 212 -5.78 14.29 20.65
N VAL A 213 -7.01 13.78 20.80
CA VAL A 213 -8.19 14.22 20.04
C VAL A 213 -8.77 15.50 20.60
#